data_AF-A0A2I0MT06-F1
#
_entry.id   AF-A0A2I0MT06-F1
#
_cell.length_a   1.000
_cell.length_b   1.000
_cell.length_c   1.000
_cell.angle_alpha   90.00
_cell.angle_beta   90.00
_cell.angle_gamma   90.00
#
_symmetry.space_group_name_H-M   'P 1'
#
loop_
_entity.id
_entity.type
_entity.pdbx_description
1 polymer ?
#
loop_
_entity_poly.entity_id
_entity_poly.type
_entity_poly.pdbx_seq_one_letter_code
_entity_poly.pdbx_strand_id
1 'polypeptide(L)'
;MCSREGRIPTLEPHKILNCNENLDSLGSQVETADSSNFSAIVSNMKILTSVPDQLTTQNISAAANIAVQIPKKPNVPEESQVSVAVTATLSQLLDANETELNHNNLVNATTSLTKTMEGFSLTGNISQHNIAIQSAPLKLSSSTMLFSAQRHTALGHYQSTKLNTQENASGLIDDLSTEVQILVNIINNSSSDNGKVGFVMYQNDKLFQSRIYESHSGFSKQIFSGNTDGGRTIGVEIAFSPKCNTSKLQLHDHACVF
;
A
#
# COMPACT_ATOMS: atom_id res chain seq x y z
N MET A 1 -17.91 15.35 -4.36
CA MET A 1 -16.80 15.09 -3.42
C MET A 1 -16.35 16.42 -2.85
N CYS A 2 -15.84 16.48 -1.62
CA CYS A 2 -15.25 17.71 -1.09
C CYS A 2 -13.79 17.78 -1.51
N SER A 3 -13.40 18.81 -2.25
CA SER A 3 -12.01 19.14 -2.50
C SER A 3 -11.59 20.32 -1.62
N ARG A 4 -10.29 20.47 -1.41
CA ARG A 4 -9.74 21.57 -0.61
C ARG A 4 -8.91 22.46 -1.53
N GLU A 5 -9.51 23.55 -1.98
CA GLU A 5 -8.80 24.60 -2.69
C GLU A 5 -8.42 25.70 -1.68
N GLY A 6 -7.18 25.63 -1.17
CA GLY A 6 -6.69 26.52 -0.11
C GLY A 6 -7.25 26.19 1.28
N ARG A 7 -7.96 27.13 1.92
CA ARG A 7 -8.50 26.98 3.28
C ARG A 7 -9.99 26.65 3.32
N ILE A 8 -10.70 26.75 2.20
CA ILE A 8 -12.15 26.59 2.14
C ILE A 8 -12.44 25.23 1.48
N PRO A 9 -13.20 24.34 2.14
CA PRO A 9 -13.70 23.14 1.47
C PRO A 9 -14.65 23.55 0.36
N THR A 10 -14.35 23.15 -0.87
CA THR A 10 -15.21 23.37 -2.03
C THR A 10 -15.91 22.07 -2.38
N LEU A 11 -17.22 22.16 -2.63
CA LEU A 11 -17.98 21.04 -3.16
C LEU A 11 -17.69 20.96 -4.66
N GLU A 12 -17.13 19.83 -5.09
CA GLU A 12 -17.00 19.54 -6.51
C GLU A 12 -18.38 19.46 -7.18
N PRO A 13 -18.46 19.73 -8.49
CA PRO A 13 -19.69 19.53 -9.26
C PRO A 13 -20.31 18.15 -9.01
N HIS A 14 -21.65 18.10 -9.00
CA HIS A 14 -22.38 16.86 -8.83
C HIS A 14 -22.05 15.90 -9.98
N LYS A 15 -21.55 14.71 -9.64
CA LYS A 15 -21.38 13.62 -10.60
C LYS A 15 -22.63 12.76 -10.55
N ILE A 16 -23.32 12.62 -11.68
CA ILE A 16 -24.43 11.66 -11.80
C ILE A 16 -23.80 10.27 -11.79
N LEU A 17 -24.06 9.53 -10.72
CA LEU A 17 -23.57 8.17 -10.51
C LEU A 17 -24.65 7.17 -10.90
N ASN A 18 -24.24 6.06 -11.50
CA ASN A 18 -25.12 4.92 -11.74
C ASN A 18 -25.29 4.14 -10.43
N CYS A 19 -26.38 4.40 -9.69
CA CYS A 19 -26.64 3.70 -8.43
C CYS A 19 -26.98 2.21 -8.59
N ASN A 20 -27.20 1.74 -9.82
CA ASN A 20 -27.39 0.32 -10.12
C ASN A 20 -26.05 -0.39 -10.39
N GLU A 21 -24.94 0.34 -10.41
CA GLU A 21 -23.59 -0.20 -10.60
C GLU A 21 -23.15 -0.97 -9.36
N ASN A 22 -22.55 -2.15 -9.57
CA ASN A 22 -21.91 -2.93 -8.52
C ASN A 22 -20.53 -3.41 -8.98
N LEU A 23 -19.77 -4.08 -8.11
CA LEU A 23 -18.41 -4.50 -8.45
C LEU A 23 -18.37 -5.56 -9.55
N ASP A 24 -19.39 -6.41 -9.69
CA ASP A 24 -19.42 -7.43 -10.75
C ASP A 24 -19.68 -6.80 -12.13
N SER A 25 -20.62 -5.86 -12.21
CA SER A 25 -20.87 -5.08 -13.42
C SER A 25 -19.68 -4.20 -13.79
N LEU A 26 -19.00 -3.65 -12.79
CA LEU A 26 -17.79 -2.86 -12.97
C LEU A 26 -16.62 -3.71 -13.50
N GLY A 27 -16.45 -4.93 -12.98
CA GLY A 27 -15.47 -5.89 -13.48
C GLY A 27 -15.68 -6.22 -14.95
N SER A 28 -16.94 -6.43 -15.35
CA SER A 28 -17.30 -6.66 -16.75
C SER A 28 -16.97 -5.45 -17.64
N GLN A 29 -17.20 -4.23 -17.15
CA GLN A 29 -16.82 -3.01 -17.87
C GLN A 29 -15.31 -2.90 -18.07
N VAL A 30 -14.49 -3.26 -17.08
CA VAL A 30 -13.03 -3.24 -17.20
C VAL A 30 -12.55 -4.14 -18.34
N GLU A 31 -13.20 -5.28 -18.55
CA GLU A 31 -12.85 -6.21 -19.63
C GLU A 31 -13.05 -5.57 -21.01
N THR A 32 -14.13 -4.82 -21.20
CA THR A 32 -14.54 -4.26 -22.49
C THR A 32 -14.25 -2.77 -22.67
N ALA A 33 -13.72 -2.08 -21.65
CA ALA A 33 -13.61 -0.62 -21.65
C ALA A 33 -12.48 -0.08 -22.55
N ASP A 34 -12.81 1.00 -23.26
CA ASP A 34 -11.86 1.93 -23.87
C ASP A 34 -11.37 3.00 -22.88
N SER A 35 -10.31 3.74 -23.24
CA SER A 35 -9.60 4.67 -22.35
C SER A 35 -10.46 5.73 -21.66
N SER A 36 -11.53 6.19 -22.32
CA SER A 36 -12.44 7.24 -21.83
C SER A 36 -13.26 6.83 -20.60
N ASN A 37 -13.45 5.52 -20.38
CA ASN A 37 -14.32 5.02 -19.32
C ASN A 37 -13.58 4.72 -18.01
N PHE A 38 -12.24 4.67 -18.03
CA PHE A 38 -11.46 4.30 -16.84
C PHE A 38 -11.62 5.27 -15.67
N SER A 39 -11.77 6.57 -15.93
CA SER A 39 -12.00 7.56 -14.86
C SER A 39 -13.30 7.28 -14.09
N ALA A 40 -14.36 6.91 -14.82
CA ALA A 40 -15.64 6.53 -14.22
C ALA A 40 -15.52 5.20 -13.47
N ILE A 41 -14.86 4.20 -14.07
CA ILE A 41 -14.65 2.90 -13.45
C ILE A 41 -13.90 3.04 -12.12
N VAL A 42 -12.78 3.75 -12.14
CA VAL A 42 -11.95 4.03 -10.97
C VAL A 42 -12.74 4.76 -9.88
N SER A 43 -13.54 5.76 -10.27
CA SER A 43 -14.37 6.52 -9.32
C SER A 43 -15.43 5.62 -8.68
N ASN A 44 -16.13 4.81 -9.47
CA ASN A 44 -17.16 3.88 -8.99
C ASN A 44 -16.56 2.82 -8.07
N MET A 45 -15.39 2.25 -8.43
CA MET A 45 -14.68 1.29 -7.59
C MET A 45 -14.44 1.85 -6.19
N LYS A 46 -13.84 3.06 -6.11
CA LYS A 46 -13.54 3.72 -4.82
C LYS A 46 -14.78 4.00 -3.98
N ILE A 47 -15.92 4.28 -4.62
CA ILE A 47 -17.20 4.54 -3.94
C ILE A 47 -17.78 3.23 -3.42
N LEU A 48 -17.80 2.19 -4.25
CA LEU A 48 -18.32 0.87 -3.88
C LEU A 48 -17.50 0.20 -2.77
N THR A 49 -16.22 0.57 -2.61
CA THR A 49 -15.37 0.09 -1.51
C THR A 49 -15.31 1.05 -0.31
N SER A 50 -16.07 2.16 -0.32
CA SER A 50 -15.97 3.21 0.71
C SER A 50 -16.65 2.91 2.05
N VAL A 51 -17.40 1.81 2.15
CA VAL A 51 -18.04 1.33 3.39
C VAL A 51 -17.49 -0.06 3.71
N PRO A 52 -16.29 -0.17 4.29
CA PRO A 52 -15.57 -1.44 4.43
C PRO A 52 -16.33 -2.49 5.24
N ASP A 53 -17.11 -2.07 6.25
CA ASP A 53 -17.90 -2.95 7.11
C ASP A 53 -19.02 -3.72 6.38
N GLN A 54 -19.41 -3.27 5.19
CA GLN A 54 -20.44 -3.91 4.36
C GLN A 54 -19.85 -4.75 3.22
N LEU A 55 -18.52 -4.80 3.08
CA LEU A 55 -17.88 -5.57 2.02
C LEU A 55 -17.90 -7.06 2.35
N THR A 56 -18.53 -7.84 1.49
CA THR A 56 -18.45 -9.31 1.54
C THR A 56 -17.17 -9.81 0.88
N THR A 57 -16.83 -11.07 1.12
CA THR A 57 -15.71 -11.79 0.46
C THR A 57 -15.77 -11.66 -1.07
N GLN A 58 -16.96 -11.73 -1.66
CA GLN A 58 -17.15 -11.54 -3.11
C GLN A 58 -16.83 -10.10 -3.54
N ASN A 59 -17.32 -9.10 -2.79
CA ASN A 59 -17.02 -7.69 -3.07
C ASN A 59 -15.51 -7.44 -3.00
N ILE A 60 -14.84 -7.96 -1.97
CA ILE A 60 -13.40 -7.79 -1.80
C ILE A 60 -12.64 -8.43 -2.96
N SER A 61 -13.00 -9.66 -3.33
CA SER A 61 -12.37 -10.35 -4.47
C SER A 61 -12.58 -9.59 -5.77
N ALA A 62 -13.79 -9.09 -6.03
CA ALA A 62 -14.12 -8.33 -7.23
C ALA A 62 -13.33 -7.01 -7.29
N ALA A 63 -13.32 -6.24 -6.20
CA ALA A 63 -12.54 -5.01 -6.10
C ALA A 63 -11.04 -5.24 -6.30
N ALA A 64 -10.48 -6.29 -5.69
CA ALA A 64 -9.06 -6.65 -5.86
C ALA A 64 -8.73 -7.03 -7.31
N ASN A 65 -9.60 -7.80 -7.97
CA ASN A 65 -9.41 -8.17 -9.37
C ASN A 65 -9.49 -6.95 -10.30
N ILE A 66 -10.45 -6.04 -10.08
CA ILE A 66 -10.56 -4.79 -10.83
C ILE A 66 -9.30 -3.95 -10.67
N ALA A 67 -8.85 -3.77 -9.42
CA ALA A 67 -7.63 -3.06 -9.07
C ALA A 67 -6.37 -3.60 -9.77
N VAL A 68 -6.29 -4.92 -9.95
CA VAL A 68 -5.19 -5.58 -10.66
C VAL A 68 -5.30 -5.44 -12.18
N GLN A 69 -6.52 -5.41 -12.73
CA GLN A 69 -6.76 -5.37 -14.17
C GLN A 69 -6.63 -3.97 -14.77
N ILE A 70 -7.10 -2.93 -14.09
CA ILE A 70 -7.04 -1.54 -14.57
C ILE A 70 -5.63 -1.15 -15.06
N PRO A 71 -4.54 -1.32 -14.28
CA PRO A 71 -3.21 -0.91 -14.72
C PRO A 71 -2.65 -1.74 -15.89
N LYS A 72 -3.24 -2.91 -16.20
CA LYS A 72 -2.80 -3.78 -17.31
C LYS A 72 -3.43 -3.41 -18.65
N LYS A 73 -4.40 -2.50 -18.68
CA LYS A 73 -5.12 -2.14 -19.90
C LYS A 73 -4.26 -1.22 -20.78
N PRO A 74 -4.37 -1.32 -22.12
CA PRO A 74 -3.73 -0.35 -23.01
C PRO A 74 -4.44 1.02 -22.86
N ASN A 75 -3.68 2.11 -23.05
CA ASN A 75 -4.20 3.50 -23.03
C ASN A 75 -4.85 3.94 -21.69
N VAL A 76 -4.33 3.45 -20.58
CA VAL A 76 -4.76 3.88 -19.24
C VAL A 76 -4.49 5.39 -19.08
N PRO A 77 -5.44 6.18 -18.53
CA PRO A 77 -5.18 7.59 -18.18
C PRO A 77 -3.99 7.72 -17.24
N GLU A 78 -3.39 8.91 -17.11
CA GLU A 78 -2.19 9.19 -16.31
C GLU A 78 -1.92 8.16 -15.20
N GLU A 79 -0.80 7.43 -15.31
CA GLU A 79 -0.43 6.32 -14.43
C GLU A 79 -0.49 6.67 -12.92
N SER A 80 -0.30 7.96 -12.61
CA SER A 80 -0.47 8.54 -11.28
C SER A 80 -1.90 8.47 -10.74
N GLN A 81 -2.93 8.71 -11.55
CA GLN A 81 -4.33 8.68 -11.10
C GLN A 81 -4.79 7.26 -10.81
N VAL A 82 -4.40 6.31 -11.65
CA VAL A 82 -4.72 4.89 -11.45
C VAL A 82 -4.03 4.34 -10.22
N SER A 83 -2.73 4.59 -10.07
CA SER A 83 -1.98 4.12 -8.89
C SER A 83 -2.57 4.70 -7.59
N VAL A 84 -2.91 6.00 -7.56
CA VAL A 84 -3.56 6.62 -6.39
C VAL A 84 -4.90 5.97 -6.08
N ALA A 85 -5.72 5.71 -7.09
CA ALA A 85 -7.04 5.14 -6.87
C ALA A 85 -7.00 3.68 -6.43
N VAL A 86 -6.18 2.86 -7.07
CA VAL A 86 -5.99 1.46 -6.70
C VAL A 86 -5.43 1.36 -5.28
N THR A 87 -4.46 2.22 -4.94
CA THR A 87 -3.92 2.31 -3.58
C THR A 87 -4.98 2.73 -2.57
N ALA A 88 -5.87 3.66 -2.91
CA ALA A 88 -6.99 4.05 -2.05
C ALA A 88 -8.00 2.91 -1.84
N THR A 89 -8.33 2.15 -2.89
CA THR A 89 -9.19 0.97 -2.77
C THR A 89 -8.56 -0.07 -1.86
N LEU A 90 -7.26 -0.36 -2.02
CA LEU A 90 -6.57 -1.27 -1.11
C LEU A 90 -6.56 -0.76 0.34
N SER A 91 -6.36 0.55 0.54
CA SER A 91 -6.48 1.17 1.87
C SER A 91 -7.84 0.91 2.51
N GLN A 92 -8.92 0.94 1.72
CA GLN A 92 -10.28 0.64 2.19
C GLN A 92 -10.50 -0.86 2.43
N LEU A 93 -9.94 -1.74 1.59
CA LEU A 93 -10.01 -3.19 1.80
C LEU A 93 -9.31 -3.61 3.10
N LEU A 94 -8.24 -2.91 3.50
CA LEU A 94 -7.55 -3.12 4.78
C LEU A 94 -8.41 -2.73 6.01
N ASP A 95 -9.48 -1.96 5.81
CA ASP A 95 -10.47 -1.65 6.86
C ASP A 95 -11.58 -2.69 6.94
N ALA A 96 -11.73 -3.56 5.94
CA ALA A 96 -12.80 -4.56 5.90
C ALA A 96 -12.74 -5.53 7.09
N ASN A 97 -13.86 -6.22 7.32
CA ASN A 97 -14.00 -7.20 8.38
C ASN A 97 -13.03 -8.37 8.13
N GLU A 98 -12.26 -8.74 9.14
CA GLU A 98 -11.27 -9.81 9.07
C GLU A 98 -11.89 -11.16 8.70
N THR A 99 -13.13 -11.41 9.13
CA THR A 99 -13.87 -12.63 8.77
C THR A 99 -14.14 -12.75 7.27
N GLU A 100 -14.30 -11.63 6.56
CA GLU A 100 -14.48 -11.60 5.10
C GLU A 100 -13.14 -11.71 4.35
N LEU A 101 -12.03 -11.38 5.01
CA LEU A 101 -10.68 -11.49 4.46
C LEU A 101 -10.05 -12.86 4.66
N ASN A 102 -10.45 -13.58 5.71
CA ASN A 102 -9.93 -14.91 6.06
C ASN A 102 -10.58 -16.05 5.25
N HIS A 103 -10.63 -15.88 3.92
CA HIS A 103 -11.17 -16.89 3.00
C HIS A 103 -10.11 -17.35 2.00
N ASN A 104 -9.99 -18.68 1.83
CA ASN A 104 -9.04 -19.29 0.90
C ASN A 104 -9.20 -18.81 -0.55
N ASN A 105 -10.41 -18.44 -0.94
CA ASN A 105 -10.71 -17.94 -2.28
C ASN A 105 -10.06 -16.57 -2.57
N LEU A 106 -9.68 -15.83 -1.53
CA LEU A 106 -9.12 -14.49 -1.66
C LEU A 106 -7.61 -14.48 -1.92
N VAL A 107 -6.90 -15.57 -1.59
CA VAL A 107 -5.42 -15.64 -1.63
C VAL A 107 -4.86 -15.24 -2.99
N ASN A 108 -5.47 -15.68 -4.10
CA ASN A 108 -5.00 -15.34 -5.44
C ASN A 108 -5.21 -13.85 -5.76
N ALA A 109 -6.35 -13.30 -5.35
CA ALA A 109 -6.70 -11.89 -5.58
C ALA A 109 -5.81 -10.96 -4.74
N THR A 110 -5.62 -11.26 -3.44
CA THR A 110 -4.75 -10.48 -2.56
C THR A 110 -3.29 -10.59 -2.96
N THR A 111 -2.80 -11.78 -3.32
CA THR A 111 -1.42 -11.96 -3.81
C THR A 111 -1.19 -11.14 -5.09
N SER A 112 -2.15 -11.15 -6.02
CA SER A 112 -2.05 -10.36 -7.25
C SER A 112 -2.06 -8.87 -6.96
N LEU A 113 -2.89 -8.44 -6.00
CA LEU A 113 -2.99 -7.04 -5.60
C LEU A 113 -1.72 -6.54 -4.91
N THR A 114 -1.11 -7.34 -4.02
CA THR A 114 0.19 -7.04 -3.39
C THR A 114 1.29 -6.88 -4.43
N LYS A 115 1.35 -7.77 -5.43
CA LYS A 115 2.30 -7.64 -6.56
C LYS A 115 2.06 -6.38 -7.38
N THR A 116 0.80 -5.98 -7.58
CA THR A 116 0.47 -4.72 -8.24
C THR A 116 0.98 -3.51 -7.42
N MET A 117 0.87 -3.55 -6.09
CA MET A 117 1.41 -2.48 -5.23
C MET A 117 2.94 -2.43 -5.28
N GLU A 118 3.60 -3.58 -5.30
CA GLU A 118 5.06 -3.66 -5.50
C GLU A 118 5.50 -3.02 -6.82
N GLY A 119 4.70 -3.17 -7.88
CA GLY A 119 4.93 -2.45 -9.14
C GLY A 119 4.82 -0.93 -8.97
N PHE A 120 3.76 -0.46 -8.30
CA PHE A 120 3.56 0.98 -8.04
C PHE A 120 4.62 1.60 -7.13
N SER A 121 5.33 0.79 -6.34
CA SER A 121 6.46 1.29 -5.54
C SER A 121 7.59 1.90 -6.38
N LEU A 122 7.65 1.59 -7.67
CA LEU A 122 8.63 2.14 -8.60
C LEU A 122 8.11 3.37 -9.37
N THR A 123 6.82 3.70 -9.27
CA THR A 123 6.20 4.77 -10.08
C THR A 123 6.17 6.11 -9.34
N GLY A 124 5.98 6.11 -8.02
CA GLY A 124 5.99 7.34 -7.24
C GLY A 124 5.65 7.15 -5.76
N ASN A 125 5.40 8.28 -5.10
CA ASN A 125 5.08 8.32 -3.67
C ASN A 125 3.57 8.50 -3.51
N ILE A 126 2.93 7.59 -2.79
CA ILE A 126 1.47 7.61 -2.57
C ILE A 126 1.23 7.35 -1.09
N SER A 127 0.37 8.17 -0.50
CA SER A 127 0.02 8.06 0.91
C SER A 127 -1.48 7.96 1.05
N GLN A 128 -1.94 6.90 1.72
CA GLN A 128 -3.32 6.67 2.13
C GLN A 128 -3.33 6.30 3.62
N HIS A 129 -4.52 6.11 4.18
CA HIS A 129 -4.63 5.88 5.62
C HIS A 129 -3.96 4.56 6.07
N ASN A 130 -4.21 3.45 5.36
CA ASN A 130 -3.72 2.12 5.74
C ASN A 130 -2.51 1.65 4.91
N ILE A 131 -2.07 2.45 3.94
CA ILE A 131 -0.97 2.09 3.05
C ILE A 131 -0.15 3.33 2.67
N ALA A 132 1.16 3.17 2.63
CA ALA A 132 2.09 4.18 2.15
C ALA A 132 3.07 3.54 1.16
N ILE A 133 3.28 4.21 0.04
CA ILE A 133 4.19 3.83 -1.03
C ILE A 133 5.24 4.92 -1.16
N GLN A 134 6.51 4.51 -1.20
CA GLN A 134 7.64 5.41 -1.33
C GLN A 134 8.60 4.87 -2.39
N SER A 135 8.92 5.71 -3.36
CA SER A 135 9.91 5.45 -4.40
C SER A 135 11.10 6.39 -4.21
N ALA A 136 12.30 5.89 -4.49
CA ALA A 136 13.52 6.66 -4.53
C ALA A 136 14.37 6.27 -5.75
N PRO A 137 15.02 7.24 -6.42
CA PRO A 137 15.93 6.93 -7.51
C PRO A 137 17.18 6.21 -6.99
N LEU A 138 17.70 5.28 -7.79
CA LEU A 138 19.00 4.65 -7.58
C LEU A 138 20.01 5.31 -8.51
N LYS A 139 20.93 6.07 -7.93
CA LYS A 139 22.08 6.62 -8.64
C LYS A 139 23.13 5.52 -8.83
N LEU A 140 24.04 5.72 -9.78
CA LEU A 140 25.19 4.83 -10.02
C LEU A 140 26.06 4.66 -8.77
N SER A 141 26.14 5.68 -7.93
CA SER A 141 26.87 5.66 -6.65
C SER A 141 26.05 5.13 -5.47
N SER A 142 24.76 4.80 -5.67
CA SER A 142 23.91 4.29 -4.59
C SER A 142 24.35 2.88 -4.20
N SER A 143 24.85 2.75 -2.98
CA SER A 143 25.25 1.47 -2.38
C SER A 143 24.28 1.01 -1.30
N THR A 144 23.61 1.96 -0.65
CA THR A 144 22.64 1.71 0.41
C THR A 144 21.44 2.64 0.29
N MET A 145 20.28 2.16 0.74
CA MET A 145 19.06 2.94 0.82
C MET A 145 18.38 2.69 2.16
N LEU A 146 18.13 3.75 2.93
CA LEU A 146 17.42 3.67 4.20
C LEU A 146 15.98 4.17 4.02
N PHE A 147 15.03 3.34 4.45
CA PHE A 147 13.62 3.66 4.57
C PHE A 147 13.27 3.75 6.04
N SER A 148 12.59 4.82 6.44
CA SER A 148 12.17 5.00 7.83
C SER A 148 10.69 5.34 7.91
N ALA A 149 9.96 4.63 8.77
CA ALA A 149 8.60 4.91 9.16
C ALA A 149 8.60 5.69 10.49
N GLN A 150 8.21 6.97 10.45
CA GLN A 150 8.18 7.78 11.67
C GLN A 150 7.00 7.43 12.59
N ARG A 151 7.30 7.41 13.89
CA ARG A 151 6.35 7.19 14.97
C ARG A 151 5.41 8.39 15.09
N HIS A 152 4.12 8.11 15.17
CA HIS A 152 3.10 9.14 15.27
C HIS A 152 3.15 9.89 16.61
N THR A 153 3.15 11.22 16.56
CA THR A 153 3.21 12.11 17.73
C THR A 153 1.87 12.78 18.10
N ALA A 154 0.81 12.66 17.29
CA ALA A 154 -0.47 13.30 17.58
C ALA A 154 -1.51 12.31 18.16
N LEU A 155 -2.08 12.63 19.32
CA LEU A 155 -3.25 11.92 19.85
C LEU A 155 -4.48 12.38 19.07
N GLY A 156 -4.84 11.66 18.01
CA GLY A 156 -6.13 11.82 17.35
C GLY A 156 -6.05 11.93 15.83
N HIS A 157 -6.61 10.90 15.19
CA HIS A 157 -6.95 10.81 13.78
C HIS A 157 -5.79 10.41 12.85
N TYR A 158 -5.81 9.12 12.50
CA TYR A 158 -5.45 8.51 11.23
C TYR A 158 -4.74 9.43 10.22
N GLN A 159 -3.43 9.53 10.37
CA GLN A 159 -2.57 10.17 9.39
C GLN A 159 -1.47 9.18 9.00
N SER A 160 -1.28 9.02 7.69
CA SER A 160 -0.28 8.14 7.09
C SER A 160 1.06 8.25 7.79
N THR A 161 1.65 7.11 8.15
CA THR A 161 3.05 7.04 8.55
C THR A 161 3.89 7.77 7.50
N LYS A 162 4.70 8.72 7.94
CA LYS A 162 5.62 9.42 7.06
C LYS A 162 6.77 8.48 6.75
N LEU A 163 6.84 8.05 5.51
CA LEU A 163 7.99 7.33 4.98
C LEU A 163 9.04 8.36 4.57
N ASN A 164 10.23 8.26 5.13
CA ASN A 164 11.39 9.00 4.64
C ASN A 164 12.38 8.06 3.97
N THR A 165 13.17 8.63 3.08
CA THR A 165 14.18 7.94 2.29
C THR A 165 15.51 8.67 2.41
N GLN A 166 16.58 7.91 2.62
CA GLN A 166 17.94 8.41 2.60
C GLN A 166 18.84 7.52 1.75
N GLU A 167 19.44 8.11 0.72
CA GLU A 167 20.45 7.48 -0.13
C GLU A 167 21.81 7.43 0.58
N ASN A 168 22.58 6.36 0.35
CA ASN A 168 23.93 6.19 0.88
C ASN A 168 24.01 6.38 2.41
N ALA A 169 23.02 5.84 3.10
CA ALA A 169 23.03 5.79 4.55
C ALA A 169 24.20 4.93 5.05
N SER A 170 24.92 5.41 6.05
CA SER A 170 26.04 4.71 6.67
C SER A 170 25.61 3.51 7.54
N GLY A 171 24.31 3.34 7.77
CA GLY A 171 23.74 2.33 8.64
C GLY A 171 22.33 2.70 9.11
N LEU A 172 21.80 1.93 10.05
CA LEU A 172 20.59 2.24 10.80
C LEU A 172 20.82 3.44 11.73
N ILE A 173 19.81 4.29 11.90
CA ILE A 173 19.90 5.50 12.73
C ILE A 173 19.24 5.22 14.08
N ASP A 174 19.93 5.48 15.19
CA ASP A 174 19.29 5.39 16.51
C ASP A 174 18.41 6.62 16.76
N ASP A 175 17.14 6.53 16.35
CA ASP A 175 16.14 7.58 16.53
C ASP A 175 14.89 7.05 17.23
N LEU A 176 14.61 7.61 18.41
CA LEU A 176 13.44 7.28 19.22
C LEU A 176 12.11 7.70 18.57
N SER A 177 12.16 8.60 17.58
CA SER A 177 11.01 9.03 16.80
C SER A 177 10.69 8.11 15.63
N THR A 178 11.52 7.09 15.37
CA THR A 178 11.32 6.14 14.26
C THR A 178 10.77 4.82 14.79
N GLU A 179 9.71 4.33 14.16
CA GLU A 179 9.06 3.06 14.51
C GLU A 179 9.74 1.88 13.83
N VAL A 180 10.01 2.02 12.52
CA VAL A 180 10.68 0.99 11.72
C VAL A 180 11.71 1.62 10.80
N GLN A 181 12.85 0.96 10.66
CA GLN A 181 13.87 1.27 9.67
C GLN A 181 14.23 0.04 8.87
N ILE A 182 14.34 0.22 7.55
CA ILE A 182 14.80 -0.81 6.63
C ILE A 182 15.97 -0.24 5.86
N LEU A 183 17.16 -0.76 6.10
CA LEU A 183 18.36 -0.45 5.34
C LEU A 183 18.56 -1.55 4.29
N VAL A 184 18.62 -1.16 3.04
CA VAL A 184 18.83 -2.06 1.91
C VAL A 184 20.17 -1.79 1.28
N ASN A 185 20.98 -2.84 1.21
CA ASN A 185 22.26 -2.84 0.53
C ASN A 185 22.04 -3.27 -0.92
N ILE A 186 22.45 -2.42 -1.85
CA ILE A 186 22.14 -2.55 -3.28
C ILE A 186 23.45 -2.53 -4.06
N ILE A 187 23.60 -3.49 -4.96
CA ILE A 187 24.57 -3.41 -6.04
C ILE A 187 23.85 -2.87 -7.26
N ASN A 188 24.19 -1.65 -7.66
CA ASN A 188 23.70 -1.11 -8.91
C ASN A 188 24.47 -1.75 -10.07
N ASN A 189 23.76 -2.52 -10.90
CA ASN A 189 24.34 -3.16 -12.09
C ASN A 189 24.02 -2.35 -13.35
N SER A 190 23.21 -1.28 -13.25
CA SER A 190 22.87 -0.45 -14.40
C SER A 190 24.06 0.42 -14.80
N SER A 191 24.16 0.71 -16.09
CA SER A 191 25.07 1.72 -16.63
C SER A 191 24.42 3.11 -16.71
N SER A 192 23.25 3.31 -16.10
CA SER A 192 22.46 4.54 -16.15
C SER A 192 21.75 4.83 -14.83
N ASP A 193 21.60 6.11 -14.47
CA ASP A 193 20.90 6.57 -13.25
C ASP A 193 19.36 6.40 -13.28
N ASN A 194 18.87 5.43 -14.04
CA ASN A 194 17.43 5.21 -14.22
C ASN A 194 16.86 4.17 -13.23
N GLY A 195 17.70 3.55 -12.41
CA GLY A 195 17.25 2.57 -11.44
C GLY A 195 16.36 3.21 -10.38
N LYS A 196 15.52 2.39 -9.74
CA LYS A 196 14.63 2.82 -8.65
C LYS A 196 14.52 1.75 -7.58
N VAL A 197 14.27 2.20 -6.37
CA VAL A 197 13.94 1.35 -5.24
C VAL A 197 12.64 1.85 -4.63
N GLY A 198 11.72 0.92 -4.44
CA GLY A 198 10.35 1.18 -4.02
C GLY A 198 9.99 0.38 -2.78
N PHE A 199 9.23 0.98 -1.89
CA PHE A 199 8.73 0.38 -0.67
C PHE A 199 7.23 0.61 -0.52
N VAL A 200 6.55 -0.40 0.00
CA VAL A 200 5.14 -0.37 0.38
C VAL A 200 5.04 -0.77 1.84
N MET A 201 4.35 0.04 2.63
CA MET A 201 4.05 -0.25 4.02
C MET A 201 2.53 -0.35 4.19
N TYR A 202 2.09 -1.45 4.79
CA TYR A 202 0.71 -1.73 5.17
C TYR A 202 0.57 -1.59 6.68
N GLN A 203 -0.45 -0.87 7.15
CA GLN A 203 -0.67 -0.64 8.59
C GLN A 203 -1.15 -1.89 9.35
N ASN A 204 -1.71 -2.87 8.65
CA ASN A 204 -2.21 -4.11 9.23
C ASN A 204 -1.93 -5.32 8.34
N ASP A 205 -2.05 -6.50 8.94
CA ASP A 205 -1.75 -7.80 8.35
C ASP A 205 -3.01 -8.57 7.91
N LYS A 206 -4.18 -7.92 7.83
CA LYS A 206 -5.44 -8.59 7.48
C LYS A 206 -5.43 -9.26 6.10
N LEU A 207 -4.62 -8.76 5.16
CA LEU A 207 -4.43 -9.39 3.84
C LEU A 207 -3.32 -10.44 3.80
N PHE A 208 -2.56 -10.58 4.88
CA PHE A 208 -1.33 -11.36 4.99
C PHE A 208 -1.43 -12.48 6.04
N GLN A 209 -2.64 -12.99 6.25
CA GLN A 209 -2.90 -14.01 7.27
C GLN A 209 -2.18 -15.32 6.93
N SER A 210 -1.35 -15.79 7.87
CA SER A 210 -0.62 -17.04 7.73
C SER A 210 -1.53 -18.23 8.07
N ARG A 211 -1.46 -19.28 7.25
CA ARG A 211 -2.13 -20.56 7.53
C ARG A 211 -1.41 -21.40 8.59
N ILE A 212 -0.14 -21.08 8.85
CA ILE A 212 0.74 -21.88 9.73
C ILE A 212 0.93 -21.14 11.06
N TYR A 213 1.10 -19.82 11.00
CA TYR A 213 1.36 -18.97 12.16
C TYR A 213 0.15 -18.08 12.46
N GLU A 214 -0.87 -18.65 13.09
CA GLU A 214 -2.03 -17.91 13.55
C GLU A 214 -1.65 -17.03 14.75
N SER A 215 -1.83 -15.72 14.63
CA SER A 215 -1.58 -14.80 15.75
C SER A 215 -2.67 -14.98 16.79
N HIS A 216 -2.30 -15.47 17.97
CA HIS A 216 -3.21 -15.51 19.13
C HIS A 216 -3.26 -14.17 19.88
N SER A 217 -2.43 -13.22 19.44
CA SER A 217 -2.37 -11.87 19.98
C SER A 217 -3.23 -10.95 19.13
N GLY A 218 -4.14 -10.21 19.75
CA GLY A 218 -4.99 -9.21 19.07
C GLY A 218 -4.24 -7.96 18.61
N PHE A 219 -2.94 -8.08 18.32
CA PHE A 219 -2.10 -6.99 17.83
C PHE A 219 -2.01 -7.08 16.30
N SER A 220 -2.38 -6.00 15.64
CA SER A 220 -2.18 -5.79 14.21
C SER A 220 -0.69 -5.60 13.92
N LYS A 221 -0.16 -6.27 12.89
CA LYS A 221 1.24 -6.14 12.47
C LYS A 221 1.36 -5.22 11.26
N GLN A 222 2.37 -4.36 11.25
CA GLN A 222 2.74 -3.63 10.04
C GLN A 222 3.48 -4.58 9.09
N ILE A 223 3.12 -4.53 7.80
CA ILE A 223 3.77 -5.34 6.76
C ILE A 223 4.54 -4.41 5.84
N PHE A 224 5.74 -4.82 5.46
CA PHE A 224 6.59 -4.08 4.53
C PHE A 224 6.89 -4.96 3.32
N SER A 225 6.76 -4.40 2.13
CA SER A 225 7.23 -4.99 0.88
C SER A 225 8.12 -4.00 0.15
N GLY A 226 9.07 -4.50 -0.64
CA GLY A 226 10.01 -3.69 -1.39
C GLY A 226 10.29 -4.28 -2.76
N ASN A 227 10.59 -3.40 -3.71
CA ASN A 227 10.94 -3.75 -5.08
C ASN A 227 12.12 -2.89 -5.57
N THR A 228 12.91 -3.43 -6.47
CA THR A 228 14.09 -2.74 -7.05
C THR A 228 14.10 -2.95 -8.55
N ASP A 229 14.29 -1.86 -9.29
CA ASP A 229 14.53 -1.86 -10.73
C ASP A 229 15.92 -1.28 -11.05
N GLY A 230 16.65 -1.93 -11.95
CA GLY A 230 18.03 -1.57 -12.30
C GLY A 230 19.12 -1.96 -11.29
N GLY A 231 18.78 -2.53 -10.14
CA GLY A 231 19.74 -2.96 -9.10
C GLY A 231 19.47 -4.36 -8.54
N ARG A 232 20.45 -4.94 -7.84
CA ARG A 232 20.30 -6.19 -7.09
C ARG A 232 20.47 -5.93 -5.60
N THR A 233 19.46 -6.29 -4.81
CA THR A 233 19.57 -6.33 -3.35
C THR A 233 20.52 -7.44 -2.91
N ILE A 234 21.50 -7.09 -2.08
CA ILE A 234 22.47 -8.03 -1.50
C ILE A 234 22.30 -8.26 -0.01
N GLY A 235 21.63 -7.35 0.69
CA GLY A 235 21.37 -7.46 2.12
C GLY A 235 20.27 -6.50 2.54
N VAL A 236 19.52 -6.90 3.56
CA VAL A 236 18.49 -6.09 4.19
C VAL A 236 18.69 -6.16 5.69
N GLU A 237 18.78 -5.01 6.32
CA GLU A 237 18.80 -4.86 7.77
C GLU A 237 17.54 -4.15 8.21
N ILE A 238 16.90 -4.67 9.25
CA ILE A 238 15.63 -4.14 9.73
C ILE A 238 15.73 -3.87 11.23
N ALA A 239 15.37 -2.65 11.64
CA ALA A 239 15.25 -2.26 13.03
C ALA A 239 13.82 -1.85 13.35
N PHE A 240 13.33 -2.33 14.49
CA PHE A 240 11.98 -2.05 14.98
C PHE A 240 12.04 -1.51 16.40
N SER A 241 11.25 -0.48 16.66
CA SER A 241 11.09 0.14 17.97
C SER A 241 9.65 -0.02 18.44
N PRO A 242 9.24 -1.21 18.91
CA PRO A 242 7.85 -1.47 19.30
C PRO A 242 7.41 -0.59 20.49
N LYS A 243 6.12 -0.24 20.52
CA LYS A 243 5.51 0.42 21.69
C LYS A 243 5.21 -0.63 22.76
N CYS A 244 6.13 -0.83 23.69
CA CYS A 244 5.89 -1.69 24.85
C CYS A 244 4.94 -0.99 25.84
N ASN A 245 3.83 -1.62 26.18
CA ASN A 245 2.97 -1.11 27.24
C ASN A 245 3.65 -1.36 28.59
N THR A 246 4.17 -0.30 29.22
CA THR A 246 4.92 -0.36 30.48
C THR A 246 4.10 -0.84 31.68
N SER A 247 2.77 -0.93 31.54
CA SER A 247 1.88 -1.39 32.61
C SER A 247 1.74 -2.91 32.73
N LYS A 248 2.29 -3.70 31.79
CA LYS A 248 2.34 -5.17 31.88
C LYS A 248 3.71 -5.68 31.46
N LEU A 249 4.25 -6.66 32.19
CA LEU A 249 5.44 -7.38 31.76
C LEU A 249 5.06 -8.24 30.55
N GLN A 250 5.52 -7.86 29.36
CA GLN A 250 5.31 -8.60 28.12
C GLN A 250 6.65 -9.20 27.68
N LEU A 251 6.70 -10.52 27.57
CA LEU A 251 7.81 -11.22 26.93
C LEU A 251 7.44 -11.33 25.45
N HIS A 252 8.20 -10.67 24.58
CA HIS A 252 8.00 -10.75 23.14
C HIS A 252 9.01 -11.74 22.54
N ASP A 253 8.50 -12.68 21.75
CA ASP A 253 9.30 -13.48 20.84
C ASP A 253 9.12 -12.91 19.42
N HIS A 254 10.23 -12.59 18.76
CA HIS A 254 10.23 -11.94 17.47
C HIS A 254 10.83 -12.88 16.42
N ALA A 255 10.09 -13.10 15.34
CA ALA A 255 10.55 -13.88 14.20
C ALA A 255 10.48 -13.04 12.92
N CYS A 256 11.55 -13.08 12.13
CA CYS A 256 11.56 -12.52 10.77
C CYS A 256 11.01 -13.56 9.79
N VAL A 257 9.95 -13.20 9.05
CA VAL A 257 9.28 -14.06 8.06
C VAL A 257 9.17 -13.29 6.74
N PHE A 258 9.37 -13.97 5.61
CA PHE A 258 9.29 -13.42 4.26
C PHE A 258 8.48 -14.34 3.34
#